data_AF-A0A856MJB7-F1
#
_entry.id   AF-A0A856MJB7-F1
#
_cell.length_a   1.000
_cell.length_b   1.000
_cell.length_c   1.000
_cell.angle_alpha   90.00
_cell.angle_beta   90.00
_cell.angle_gamma   90.00
#
_symmetry.space_group_name_H-M   'P 1'
#
loop_
_entity.id
_entity.type
_entity.pdbx_description
1 polymer ?
#
loop_
_entity_poly.entity_id
_entity_poly.type
_entity_poly.pdbx_seq_one_letter_code
_entity_poly.pdbx_strand_id
1 'polypeptide(L)'
;MTALKTPNRGQRIFFPGFVHSELQAHQTLNPNQIAQPKVDLLQPLRRKLDSLEIKNPKLAKFLARMIPAQCPFERDILLFGRKIAHIPPMCKINPLYDELVGLRFRALCYLADVCGEDIQSYC
;
A
#
# COMPACT_ATOMS: atom_id res chain seq x y z
N MET A 1 -47.37 -44.76 -45.09
CA MET A 1 -47.14 -44.48 -46.53
C MET A 1 -46.47 -43.12 -46.59
N THR A 2 -45.26 -42.87 -47.06
CA THR A 2 -44.24 -43.64 -47.76
C THR A 2 -43.01 -42.73 -47.80
N ALA A 3 -41.80 -43.32 -47.82
CA ALA A 3 -40.52 -42.75 -48.29
C ALA A 3 -39.95 -41.55 -47.49
N LEU A 4 -38.81 -41.70 -46.80
CA LEU A 4 -37.45 -41.78 -47.35
C LEU A 4 -37.09 -40.63 -48.29
N LYS A 5 -36.32 -39.67 -47.77
CA LYS A 5 -35.28 -38.98 -48.56
C LYS A 5 -34.19 -38.40 -47.64
N THR A 6 -33.12 -39.16 -47.43
CA THR A 6 -31.77 -38.59 -47.27
C THR A 6 -31.30 -38.10 -48.65
N PRO A 7 -30.52 -36.99 -48.78
CA PRO A 7 -29.12 -37.02 -48.37
C PRO A 7 -28.50 -35.69 -47.86
N ASN A 8 -27.54 -35.85 -46.92
CA ASN A 8 -26.16 -35.34 -46.97
C ASN A 8 -25.92 -33.83 -47.22
N ARG A 9 -25.26 -33.14 -46.27
CA ARG A 9 -23.79 -32.86 -46.28
C ARG A 9 -23.48 -31.59 -45.47
N GLY A 10 -22.53 -31.70 -44.53
CA GLY A 10 -21.78 -30.54 -44.01
C GLY A 10 -22.13 -30.02 -42.61
N GLN A 11 -21.68 -30.77 -41.59
CA GLN A 11 -21.17 -30.30 -40.29
C GLN A 11 -20.64 -28.83 -40.30
N ARG A 12 -20.70 -28.00 -39.25
CA ARG A 12 -20.66 -28.20 -37.79
C ARG A 12 -21.48 -27.14 -37.07
N ILE A 13 -21.98 -27.52 -35.91
CA ILE A 13 -22.85 -26.78 -35.00
C ILE A 13 -22.01 -25.83 -34.14
N PHE A 14 -22.45 -24.56 -33.99
CA PHE A 14 -22.19 -23.76 -32.79
C PHE A 14 -23.54 -23.19 -32.32
N PHE A 15 -24.00 -23.72 -31.18
CA PHE A 15 -25.22 -23.28 -30.50
C PHE A 15 -25.05 -21.86 -29.95
N PRO A 16 -26.01 -20.93 -30.18
CA PRO A 16 -26.07 -19.67 -29.46
C PRO A 16 -26.89 -19.87 -28.18
N GLY A 17 -26.41 -19.37 -27.05
CA GLY A 17 -27.20 -19.37 -25.82
C GLY A 17 -26.43 -18.91 -24.61
N PHE A 18 -26.64 -17.66 -24.22
CA PHE A 18 -27.26 -17.25 -22.95
C PHE A 18 -26.78 -15.85 -22.56
N VAL A 19 -27.77 -14.97 -22.38
CA VAL A 19 -27.64 -13.55 -22.02
C VAL A 19 -27.64 -13.43 -20.49
N HIS A 20 -26.62 -12.82 -19.89
CA HIS A 20 -26.83 -11.88 -18.77
C HIS A 20 -25.62 -10.99 -18.45
N SER A 21 -25.97 -9.72 -18.19
CA SER A 21 -25.31 -8.69 -17.36
C SER A 21 -24.07 -7.95 -17.89
N GLU A 22 -24.29 -6.64 -18.08
CA GLU A 22 -23.28 -5.61 -18.26
C GLU A 22 -22.25 -5.61 -17.11
N LEU A 23 -21.02 -6.00 -17.42
CA LEU A 23 -19.83 -5.43 -16.80
C LEU A 23 -19.05 -4.78 -17.94
N GLN A 24 -19.08 -3.45 -18.01
CA GLN A 24 -18.28 -2.69 -18.96
C GLN A 24 -16.79 -2.96 -18.73
N ALA A 25 -16.26 -3.97 -19.40
CA ALA A 25 -14.84 -4.19 -19.60
C ALA A 25 -14.39 -3.35 -20.80
N HIS A 26 -14.23 -2.05 -20.62
CA HIS A 26 -13.41 -1.26 -21.54
C HIS A 26 -11.93 -1.47 -21.19
N GLN A 27 -11.39 -2.63 -21.59
CA GLN A 27 -9.94 -2.84 -21.70
C GLN A 27 -9.58 -2.94 -23.17
N THR A 28 -9.35 -1.79 -23.80
CA THR A 28 -8.54 -1.73 -25.01
C THR A 28 -7.09 -2.04 -24.63
N LEU A 29 -6.72 -3.32 -24.70
CA LEU A 29 -5.34 -3.77 -24.55
C LEU A 29 -4.52 -3.27 -25.74
N ASN A 30 -3.73 -2.23 -25.50
CA ASN A 30 -2.66 -1.79 -26.39
C ASN A 30 -1.44 -2.71 -26.17
N PRO A 31 -0.98 -3.47 -27.18
CA PRO A 31 0.09 -4.46 -27.01
C PRO A 31 1.50 -3.87 -26.84
N ASN A 32 1.66 -2.54 -26.75
CA ASN A 32 2.97 -1.88 -26.64
C ASN A 32 3.37 -1.44 -25.22
N GLN A 33 2.68 -1.89 -24.17
CA GLN A 33 3.13 -1.62 -22.81
C GLN A 33 4.18 -2.65 -22.38
N ILE A 34 5.44 -2.35 -22.70
CA ILE A 34 6.59 -2.93 -21.99
C ILE A 34 6.43 -2.48 -20.53
N ALA A 35 5.84 -3.35 -19.72
CA ALA A 35 5.79 -3.18 -18.28
C ALA A 35 7.23 -3.20 -17.78
N GLN A 36 7.84 -2.01 -17.68
CA GLN A 36 9.16 -1.86 -17.12
C GLN A 36 9.09 -2.41 -15.69
N PRO A 37 9.86 -3.47 -15.35
CA PRO A 37 9.90 -3.96 -13.99
C PRO A 37 10.48 -2.81 -13.16
N LYS A 38 9.63 -2.20 -12.32
CA LYS A 38 10.07 -1.17 -11.39
C LYS A 38 10.90 -1.89 -10.34
N VAL A 39 12.21 -1.98 -10.58
CA VAL A 39 13.15 -2.60 -9.66
C VAL A 39 13.23 -1.67 -8.45
N ASP A 40 12.43 -1.97 -7.45
CA ASP A 40 12.33 -1.14 -6.25
C ASP A 40 13.52 -1.47 -5.36
N LEU A 41 14.65 -0.77 -5.59
CA LEU A 41 15.93 -0.99 -4.91
C LEU A 41 15.81 -0.91 -3.38
N LEU A 42 14.78 -0.21 -2.88
CA LEU A 42 14.50 -0.04 -1.46
C LEU A 42 13.61 -1.15 -0.88
N GLN A 43 12.99 -1.98 -1.71
CA GLN A 43 12.13 -3.08 -1.27
C GLN A 43 12.79 -4.04 -0.25
N PRO A 44 14.05 -4.49 -0.41
CA PRO A 44 14.68 -5.33 0.61
C PRO A 44 14.87 -4.57 1.93
N LEU A 45 15.12 -3.27 1.89
CA LEU A 45 15.28 -2.44 3.08
C LEU A 45 13.94 -2.24 3.80
N ARG A 46 12.86 -1.98 3.05
CA ARG A 46 11.49 -1.90 3.59
C ARG A 46 11.14 -3.17 4.36
N ARG A 47 11.32 -4.34 3.73
CA ARG A 47 11.08 -5.64 4.36
C ARG A 47 11.91 -5.84 5.62
N LYS A 48 13.18 -5.41 5.61
CA LYS A 48 14.03 -5.47 6.81
C LYS A 48 13.50 -4.60 7.94
N LEU A 49 13.10 -3.35 7.66
CA LEU A 49 12.51 -2.44 8.63
C LEU A 49 11.21 -3.00 9.22
N ASP A 50 10.35 -3.56 8.38
CA ASP A 50 9.09 -4.18 8.81
C ASP A 50 9.29 -5.45 9.64
N SER A 51 10.26 -6.30 9.25
CA SER A 51 10.61 -7.51 9.98
C SER A 51 11.38 -7.25 11.29
N LEU A 52 11.76 -6.00 11.56
CA LEU A 52 12.56 -5.67 12.73
C LEU A 52 11.70 -5.77 14.00
N GLU A 53 11.87 -6.86 14.72
CA GLU A 53 11.30 -7.07 16.05
C GLU A 53 12.12 -6.34 17.11
N ILE A 54 11.44 -5.54 17.94
CA ILE A 54 12.08 -4.77 19.00
C ILE A 54 12.07 -5.63 20.26
N LYS A 55 13.26 -6.06 20.69
CA LYS A 55 13.47 -6.89 21.89
C LYS A 55 14.33 -6.22 22.96
N ASN A 56 14.78 -4.99 22.70
CA ASN A 56 15.70 -4.27 23.58
C ASN A 56 15.06 -2.94 23.99
N PRO A 57 14.88 -2.68 25.31
CA PRO A 57 14.28 -1.45 25.78
C PRO A 57 15.08 -0.21 25.39
N LYS A 58 16.42 -0.28 25.37
CA LYS A 58 17.27 0.88 24.98
C LYS A 58 17.02 1.27 23.53
N LEU A 59 16.91 0.28 22.65
CA LEU A 59 16.61 0.49 21.23
C LEU A 59 15.20 1.05 21.06
N ALA A 60 14.22 0.50 21.80
CA ALA A 60 12.84 0.98 21.75
C ALA A 60 12.74 2.46 22.14
N LYS A 61 13.40 2.88 23.24
CA LYS A 61 13.44 4.30 23.66
C LYS A 61 14.12 5.18 22.63
N PHE A 62 15.20 4.69 22.04
CA PHE A 62 15.93 5.43 21.00
C PHE A 62 15.06 5.66 19.77
N LEU A 63 14.37 4.64 19.27
CA LEU A 63 13.44 4.77 18.15
C LEU A 63 12.27 5.69 18.48
N ALA A 64 11.67 5.52 19.67
CA ALA A 64 10.58 6.36 20.16
C ALA A 64 10.99 7.82 20.41
N ARG A 65 12.28 8.15 20.50
CA ARG A 65 12.77 9.54 20.56
C ARG A 65 13.20 10.07 19.20
N MET A 66 13.83 9.22 18.38
CA MET A 66 14.39 9.62 17.10
C MET A 66 13.30 9.90 16.06
N ILE A 67 12.30 9.02 15.96
CA ILE A 67 11.25 9.14 14.95
C ILE A 67 10.15 10.02 15.54
N PRO A 68 9.90 11.24 15.07
CA PRO A 68 8.89 12.10 15.68
C PRO A 68 7.45 11.57 15.47
N ALA A 69 6.54 11.88 16.39
CA ALA A 69 5.11 11.59 16.25
C ALA A 69 4.45 12.43 15.14
N GLN A 70 4.96 13.64 14.94
CA GLN A 70 4.50 14.57 13.92
C GLN A 70 5.34 14.41 12.65
N CYS A 71 4.69 14.51 11.48
CA CYS A 71 5.39 14.45 10.21
C CYS A 71 6.31 15.67 10.08
N PRO A 72 7.63 15.50 9.87
CA PRO A 72 8.57 16.62 9.87
C PRO A 72 8.36 17.58 8.70
N PHE A 73 7.53 17.24 7.72
CA PHE A 73 7.22 18.11 6.59
C PHE A 73 5.93 18.90 6.80
N GLU A 74 5.05 18.48 7.71
CA GLU A 74 3.85 19.21 8.04
C GLU A 74 4.17 20.27 9.07
N ARG A 75 4.14 21.55 8.67
CA ARG A 75 4.48 22.67 9.55
C ARG A 75 3.69 23.91 9.17
N ASP A 76 3.35 24.69 10.19
CA ASP A 76 2.77 26.02 10.01
C ASP A 76 3.85 27.09 10.00
N ILE A 77 3.75 28.02 9.05
CA ILE A 77 4.62 29.20 8.98
C ILE A 77 3.85 30.37 9.61
N LEU A 78 4.28 30.75 10.81
CA LEU A 78 3.74 31.87 11.56
C LEU A 78 4.63 33.12 11.37
N LEU A 79 4.04 34.24 10.99
CA LEU A 79 4.71 35.54 10.93
C LEU A 79 3.90 36.55 11.75
N PHE A 80 4.54 37.28 12.65
CA PHE A 80 3.88 38.22 13.57
C PHE A 80 2.70 37.59 14.35
N GLY A 81 2.83 36.31 14.73
CA GLY A 81 1.78 35.56 15.45
C GLY A 81 0.57 35.15 14.60
N ARG A 82 0.62 35.35 13.27
CA ARG A 82 -0.44 34.97 12.33
C ARG A 82 0.05 33.88 11.38
N LYS A 83 -0.79 32.88 11.11
CA LYS A 83 -0.48 31.78 10.18
C LYS A 83 -0.56 32.28 8.74
N ILE A 84 0.57 32.29 8.05
CA ILE A 84 0.70 32.78 6.66
C ILE A 84 0.59 31.63 5.67
N ALA A 85 1.16 30.46 6.01
CA ALA A 85 1.10 29.28 5.16
C ALA A 85 1.09 28.01 6.01
N HIS A 86 0.46 26.95 5.48
CA HIS A 86 0.48 25.60 6.02
C HIS A 86 1.16 24.70 5.00
N ILE A 87 2.25 24.04 5.39
CA ILE A 87 2.87 23.01 4.57
C ILE A 87 2.11 21.71 4.87
N PRO A 88 1.45 21.09 3.87
CA PRO A 88 0.68 19.88 4.09
C PRO A 88 1.61 18.69 4.41
N PRO A 89 1.07 17.60 4.99
CA PRO A 89 1.81 16.37 5.21
C PRO A 89 2.25 15.75 3.88
N MET A 90 3.51 15.95 3.51
CA MET A 90 4.13 15.34 2.33
C MET A 90 4.69 13.94 2.62
N CYS A 91 4.12 13.24 3.58
CA CYS A 91 4.68 12.02 4.15
C CYS A 91 4.74 10.85 3.14
N LYS A 92 4.00 10.93 2.03
CA LYS A 92 4.08 9.97 0.91
C LYS A 92 5.25 10.17 -0.06
N ILE A 93 5.97 11.29 0.01
CA ILE A 93 7.16 11.51 -0.84
C ILE A 93 8.31 10.61 -0.38
N ASN A 94 8.46 10.40 0.94
CA ASN A 94 9.49 9.52 1.46
C ASN A 94 9.06 8.06 1.26
N PRO A 95 9.76 7.27 0.43
CA PRO A 95 9.40 5.88 0.21
C PRO A 95 9.33 5.08 1.51
N LEU A 96 10.13 5.37 2.54
CA LEU A 96 10.20 4.56 3.78
C LEU A 96 9.34 5.09 4.93
N TYR A 97 8.42 6.01 4.68
CA TYR A 97 7.68 6.68 5.76
C TYR A 97 6.81 5.71 6.57
N ASP A 98 6.01 4.88 5.88
CA ASP A 98 5.06 3.98 6.53
C ASP A 98 5.79 2.95 7.41
N GLU A 99 6.94 2.44 6.94
CA GLU A 99 7.77 1.49 7.67
C GLU A 99 8.39 2.14 8.93
N LEU A 100 8.80 3.41 8.87
CA LEU A 100 9.36 4.13 10.02
C LEU A 100 8.28 4.45 11.08
N VAL A 101 7.08 4.86 10.64
CA VAL A 101 5.96 5.10 11.55
C VAL A 101 5.53 3.78 12.20
N GLY A 102 5.44 2.70 11.42
CA GLY A 102 5.19 1.35 11.93
C GLY A 102 6.24 0.90 12.93
N LEU A 103 7.52 1.17 12.67
CA LEU A 103 8.61 0.86 13.58
C LEU A 103 8.51 1.63 14.91
N ARG A 104 8.17 2.92 14.86
CA ARG A 104 7.91 3.75 16.06
C ARG A 104 6.74 3.17 16.86
N PHE A 105 5.64 2.82 16.21
CA PHE A 105 4.48 2.23 16.88
C PHE A 105 4.86 0.94 17.61
N ARG A 106 5.57 0.02 16.93
CA ARG A 106 6.08 -1.21 17.57
C ARG A 106 6.99 -0.91 18.77
N ALA A 107 7.82 0.14 18.69
CA ALA A 107 8.71 0.54 19.78
C ALA A 107 7.92 1.01 21.01
N LEU A 108 6.89 1.82 20.80
CA LEU A 108 6.02 2.33 21.86
C LEU A 108 5.21 1.20 22.50
N CYS A 109 4.63 0.29 21.70
CA CYS A 109 3.92 -0.88 22.22
C CYS A 109 4.85 -1.76 23.06
N TYR A 110 6.10 -2.01 22.61
CA TYR A 110 7.07 -2.75 23.40
C TYR A 110 7.36 -2.08 24.76
N LEU A 111 7.53 -0.75 24.78
CA LEU A 111 7.78 -0.01 26.01
C LEU A 111 6.57 -0.04 26.96
N ALA A 112 5.35 0.10 26.43
CA ALA A 112 4.12 0.08 27.22
C ALA A 112 3.78 -1.33 27.73
N ASP A 113 3.71 -2.31 26.83
CA ASP A 113 3.14 -3.64 27.13
C ASP A 113 4.16 -4.58 27.80
N VAL A 114 5.44 -4.51 27.39
CA VAL A 114 6.48 -5.42 27.89
C VAL A 114 7.29 -4.80 29.02
N CYS A 115 7.68 -3.52 28.89
CA CYS A 115 8.49 -2.84 29.90
C CYS A 115 7.64 -2.11 30.97
N GLY A 116 6.35 -1.84 30.71
CA GLY A 116 5.48 -1.11 31.64
C GLY A 116 5.87 0.36 31.81
N GLU A 117 6.54 0.96 30.83
CA GLU A 117 6.95 2.37 30.88
C GLU A 117 5.86 3.32 30.41
N ASP A 118 5.81 4.52 30.99
CA ASP A 118 4.89 5.57 30.56
C ASP A 118 5.29 6.16 29.19
N ILE A 119 4.45 5.92 28.20
CA ILE A 119 4.63 6.37 26.83
C ILE A 119 4.36 7.86 26.62
N GLN A 120 3.70 8.55 27.57
CA GLN A 120 3.39 9.98 27.45
C GLN A 120 4.66 10.84 27.28
N SER A 121 5.78 10.38 27.81
CA SER A 121 7.08 11.03 27.68
C SER A 121 7.64 11.07 26.24
N TYR A 122 7.02 10.35 25.30
CA TYR A 122 7.45 10.28 23.90
C TYR A 122 6.45 10.92 22.92
N CYS A 123 5.33 11.46 23.40
CA CYS A 123 4.26 12.05 22.58
C CYS A 123 4.44 13.56 22.34
#